data_AF-A0A6J7PD95-F1
#
_entry.id   AF-A0A6J7PD95-F1
#
_cell.length_a   1.000
_cell.length_b   1.000
_cell.length_c   1.000
_cell.angle_alpha   90.00
_cell.angle_beta   90.00
_cell.angle_gamma   90.00
#
_symmetry.space_group_name_H-M   'P 1'
#
loop_
_entity.id
_entity.type
_entity.pdbx_description
1 polymer ?
#
loop_
_entity_poly.entity_id
_entity_poly.type
_entity_poly.pdbx_seq_one_letter_code
_entity_poly.pdbx_strand_id
1 'polypeptide(L)'
;MIGEHPCSTQERIDQGLRDAGITPRYVFRANDNGAMQGMVRAGLGPAVMPMLAVDTADTGIVIKALDPPIEPRMILIALRKGSTPLPAAEQFVRIAKHEGRKRLSRPAR
;
A
#
# COMPACT_ATOMS: atom_id res chain seq x y z
N MET A 1 -7.66 4.50 20.85
CA MET A 1 -7.51 3.93 19.50
C MET A 1 -8.56 4.62 18.63
N ILE A 2 -8.17 5.40 17.62
CA ILE A 2 -9.13 6.11 16.75
C ILE A 2 -8.86 5.64 15.32
N GLY A 3 -9.87 5.03 14.68
CA GLY A 3 -9.84 4.70 13.25
C GLY A 3 -9.06 3.44 12.84
N GLU A 4 -8.60 2.61 13.78
CA GLU A 4 -8.00 1.32 13.45
C GLU A 4 -9.05 0.21 13.34
N HIS A 5 -9.00 -0.50 12.22
CA HIS A 5 -9.75 -1.70 11.91
C HIS A 5 -8.85 -2.65 11.11
N PRO A 6 -9.02 -3.98 11.21
CA PRO A 6 -8.25 -4.93 10.42
C PRO A 6 -8.32 -4.59 8.92
N CYS A 7 -7.17 -4.55 8.27
CA CYS A 7 -7.08 -4.40 6.83
C CYS A 7 -6.08 -5.40 6.24
N SER A 8 -6.40 -5.91 5.05
CA SER A 8 -5.58 -6.90 4.35
C SER A 8 -4.14 -6.43 4.07
N THR A 9 -3.91 -5.12 4.04
CA THR A 9 -2.57 -4.56 3.84
C THR A 9 -1.71 -4.77 5.08
N GLN A 10 -2.24 -4.46 6.26
CA GLN A 10 -1.55 -4.70 7.53
C GLN A 10 -1.30 -6.19 7.74
N GLU A 11 -2.30 -7.05 7.51
CA GLU A 11 -2.15 -8.49 7.66
C GLU A 11 -1.01 -9.06 6.80
N ARG A 12 -0.90 -8.62 5.54
CA ARG A 12 0.19 -9.03 4.63
C ARG A 12 1.56 -8.54 5.09
N ILE A 13 1.66 -7.29 5.56
CA ILE A 13 2.91 -6.74 6.08
C ILE A 13 3.34 -7.51 7.33
N ASP A 14 2.42 -7.68 8.27
CA ASP A 14 2.68 -8.38 9.52
C ASP A 14 3.09 -9.83 9.26
N GLN A 15 2.48 -10.50 8.27
CA GLN A 15 2.87 -11.84 7.88
C GLN A 15 4.26 -11.87 7.25
N GLY A 16 4.56 -10.98 6.31
CA GLY A 16 5.89 -10.90 5.70
C GLY A 16 7.00 -10.61 6.71
N LEU A 17 6.72 -9.79 7.73
CA LEU A 17 7.63 -9.57 8.85
C LEU A 17 7.83 -10.85 9.67
N ARG A 18 6.76 -11.58 9.98
CA ARG A 18 6.84 -12.85 10.72
C ARG A 18 7.59 -13.93 9.94
N ASP A 19 7.38 -14.02 8.63
CA ASP A 19 8.09 -14.95 7.75
C ASP A 19 9.60 -14.68 7.72
N ALA A 20 10.01 -13.42 7.93
CA ALA A 20 11.40 -13.01 8.13
C ALA A 20 11.89 -13.16 9.59
N GLY A 21 11.10 -13.77 10.49
CA GLY A 21 11.45 -13.96 11.90
C GLY A 21 11.26 -12.73 12.80
N ILE A 22 10.60 -11.68 12.31
CA ILE A 22 10.39 -10.42 13.05
C ILE A 22 9.03 -10.44 13.74
N THR A 23 9.02 -10.17 15.05
CA THR A 23 7.78 -9.92 15.80
C THR A 23 7.60 -8.40 16.00
N PRO A 24 6.70 -7.74 15.24
CA PRO A 24 6.57 -6.29 15.27
C PRO A 24 5.94 -5.80 16.58
N ARG A 25 6.47 -4.68 17.10
CA ARG A 25 5.90 -3.91 18.21
C ARG A 25 5.44 -2.56 17.67
N TYR A 26 4.21 -2.17 18.00
CA TYR A 26 3.57 -0.99 17.41
C TYR A 26 3.44 0.10 18.47
N VAL A 27 3.94 1.29 18.14
CA VAL A 27 3.80 2.50 18.96
C VAL A 27 2.61 3.35 18.53
N PHE A 28 2.10 3.13 17.31
CA PHE A 28 0.95 3.81 16.73
C PHE A 28 0.30 2.96 15.66
N ARG A 29 -1.02 3.07 15.54
CA ARG A 29 -1.86 2.33 14.59
C ARG A 29 -2.97 3.24 14.08
N ALA A 30 -3.11 3.32 12.77
CA ALA A 30 -4.17 4.04 12.07
C ALA A 30 -4.36 3.44 10.67
N ASN A 31 -5.58 3.48 10.15
CA ASN A 31 -5.87 3.11 8.76
C ASN A 31 -5.72 4.26 7.76
N ASP A 32 -5.41 5.46 8.24
CA ASP A 32 -5.16 6.61 7.39
C ASP A 32 -3.66 6.71 7.03
N ASN A 33 -3.36 6.68 5.73
CA ASN A 33 -1.98 6.71 5.25
C ASN A 33 -1.29 8.04 5.56
N GLY A 34 -2.02 9.15 5.48
CA GLY A 34 -1.50 10.48 5.77
C GLY A 34 -1.12 10.63 7.24
N ALA A 35 -1.96 10.14 8.15
CA ALA A 35 -1.68 10.08 9.57
C ALA A 35 -0.45 9.21 9.86
N MET A 36 -0.35 8.02 9.27
CA MET A 36 0.82 7.15 9.42
C MET A 36 2.11 7.87 9.01
N GLN A 37 2.12 8.49 7.83
CA GLN A 37 3.29 9.23 7.34
C GLN A 37 3.60 10.47 8.20
N GLY A 38 2.56 11.19 8.65
CA GLY A 38 2.71 12.31 9.58
C GLY A 38 3.37 11.91 10.90
N MET A 39 3.05 10.72 11.43
CA MET A 39 3.70 10.20 12.64
C MET A 39 5.16 9.80 12.40
N VAL A 40 5.50 9.29 11.21
CA VAL A 40 6.90 9.07 10.81
C VAL A 40 7.65 10.39 10.79
N ARG A 41 7.07 11.43 10.16
CA ARG A 41 7.66 12.78 10.11
C ARG A 41 7.83 13.41 11.49
N ALA A 42 6.93 13.12 12.42
CA ALA A 42 7.02 13.54 13.83
C ALA A 42 8.07 12.76 14.65
N GLY A 43 8.74 11.76 14.06
CA GLY A 43 9.80 10.99 14.72
C GLY A 43 9.30 9.84 15.59
N LEU A 44 8.03 9.43 15.47
CA LEU A 44 7.48 8.37 16.31
C LEU A 44 8.09 6.99 16.00
N GLY A 45 8.49 6.76 14.74
CA GLY A 45 9.13 5.53 14.28
C GLY A 45 8.97 5.33 12.77
N PRO A 46 9.60 4.29 12.20
CA PRO A 46 9.41 3.93 10.80
C PRO A 46 8.02 3.29 10.56
N ALA A 47 7.50 3.44 9.34
CA ALA A 47 6.30 2.75 8.89
C ALA A 47 6.60 1.91 7.65
N VAL A 48 6.06 0.69 7.61
CA VAL A 48 6.05 -0.15 6.40
C VAL A 48 4.73 0.10 5.68
N MET A 49 4.82 0.61 4.45
CA MET A 49 3.64 1.02 3.67
C MET A 49 3.79 0.57 2.21
N PRO A 50 2.69 0.23 1.51
CA PRO A 50 2.73 0.07 0.05
C PRO A 50 3.13 1.39 -0.60
N MET A 51 4.03 1.36 -1.60
CA MET A 51 4.51 2.56 -2.29
C MET A 51 3.37 3.46 -2.84
N LEU A 52 2.23 2.86 -3.23
CA LEU A 52 1.07 3.61 -3.72
C LEU A 52 0.40 4.51 -2.65
N ALA A 53 0.64 4.22 -1.37
CA ALA A 53 0.10 4.94 -0.22
C ALA A 53 1.07 5.98 0.36
N VAL A 54 2.30 6.05 -0.15
CA VAL A 54 3.32 6.99 0.32
C VAL A 54 3.25 8.27 -0.52
N ASP A 55 3.18 9.42 0.15
CA ASP A 55 3.40 10.69 -0.54
C ASP A 55 4.89 10.90 -0.74
N THR A 56 5.35 10.60 -1.96
CA THR A 56 6.76 10.73 -2.37
C THR A 56 7.25 12.17 -2.48
N ALA A 57 6.36 13.17 -2.41
CA ALA A 57 6.74 14.58 -2.43
C ALA A 57 7.13 15.11 -1.04
N ASP A 58 6.87 14.34 0.02
CA ASP A 58 7.20 14.72 1.38
C ASP A 58 8.73 14.65 1.62
N THR A 59 9.37 15.82 1.65
CA THR A 59 10.81 15.97 1.88
C THR A 59 11.24 15.75 3.33
N GLY A 60 10.29 15.59 4.27
CA GLY A 60 10.57 15.34 5.68
C GLY A 60 10.72 13.86 6.03
N ILE A 61 10.61 12.97 5.05
CA ILE A 61 10.79 11.54 5.22
C ILE A 61 11.80 11.00 4.21
N VAL A 62 12.34 9.81 4.51
CA VAL A 62 13.14 9.03 3.57
C VAL A 62 12.43 7.73 3.31
N ILE A 63 12.28 7.38 2.04
CA ILE A 63 11.67 6.14 1.59
C ILE A 63 12.79 5.12 1.37
N LYS A 64 12.62 3.91 1.90
CA LYS A 64 13.55 2.80 1.73
C LYS A 64 12.81 1.56 1.26
N ALA A 65 13.42 0.83 0.33
CA ALA A 65 12.97 -0.51 -0.02
C ALA A 65 13.24 -1.48 1.15
N LEU A 66 12.36 -2.46 1.32
CA LEU A 66 12.58 -3.56 2.25
C LEU A 66 13.55 -4.59 1.62
N ASP A 67 14.44 -5.11 2.45
CA ASP A 67 15.36 -6.20 2.11
C ASP A 67 15.37 -7.23 3.27
N PRO A 68 14.87 -8.47 3.05
CA PRO A 68 14.25 -8.95 1.81
C PRO A 68 12.90 -8.26 1.53
N PRO A 69 12.44 -8.23 0.27
CA PRO A 69 11.14 -7.67 -0.06
C PRO A 69 10.00 -8.54 0.49
N ILE A 70 8.92 -7.89 0.96
CA ILE A 70 7.64 -8.57 1.22
C ILE A 70 6.91 -8.78 -0.12
N GLU A 71 6.18 -9.89 -0.25
CA GLU A 71 5.46 -10.24 -1.48
C GLU A 71 4.60 -9.06 -2.01
N PRO A 72 4.81 -8.62 -3.26
CA PRO A 72 4.14 -7.46 -3.83
C PRO A 72 2.61 -7.54 -3.74
N ARG A 73 1.98 -6.42 -3.39
CA ARG A 73 0.52 -6.31 -3.36
C ARG A 73 -0.06 -6.39 -4.77
N MET A 74 -1.03 -7.28 -4.97
CA MET A 74 -1.85 -7.30 -6.18
C MET A 74 -3.04 -6.35 -6.06
N ILE A 75 -3.27 -5.52 -7.08
CA ILE A 75 -4.46 -4.67 -7.22
C ILE A 75 -5.28 -5.24 -8.37
N LEU A 76 -6.53 -5.59 -8.07
CA LEU A 76 -7.42 -6.30 -8.98
C LEU A 76 -8.68 -5.46 -9.27
N ILE A 77 -9.25 -5.65 -10.46
CA ILE A 77 -10.59 -5.17 -10.80
C ILE A 77 -11.49 -6.39 -10.91
N ALA A 78 -12.52 -6.44 -10.08
CA ALA A 78 -13.53 -7.49 -10.11
C ALA A 78 -14.76 -7.01 -10.89
N LEU A 79 -15.22 -7.84 -11.83
CA LEU A 79 -16.46 -7.62 -12.57
C LEU A 79 -17.38 -8.82 -12.34
N ARG A 80 -18.69 -8.58 -12.27
CA ARG A 80 -19.67 -9.66 -12.10
C ARG A 80 -19.67 -10.56 -13.34
N LYS A 81 -19.53 -11.87 -13.14
CA LYS A 81 -19.62 -12.84 -14.23
C LYS A 81 -21.02 -12.79 -14.85
N GLY A 82 -21.10 -12.73 -16.18
CA GLY A 82 -22.36 -12.75 -16.92
C GLY A 82 -23.09 -11.41 -17.04
N SER A 83 -22.53 -10.32 -16.50
CA SER A 83 -23.06 -8.97 -16.76
C SER A 83 -22.36 -8.33 -17.94
N THR A 84 -23.10 -7.65 -18.81
CA THR A 84 -22.53 -6.67 -19.73
C THR A 84 -22.10 -5.43 -18.95
N PRO A 85 -20.81 -5.06 -18.93
CA PRO A 85 -20.37 -3.87 -18.23
C PRO A 85 -20.98 -2.62 -18.87
N LEU A 86 -21.26 -1.59 -18.07
CA LEU A 86 -21.60 -0.27 -18.61
C LEU A 86 -20.40 0.26 -19.41
N PRO A 87 -20.59 1.07 -20.46
CA PRO A 87 -19.47 1.66 -21.22
C PRO A 87 -18.46 2.41 -20.33
N ALA A 88 -18.95 3.05 -19.25
CA ALA A 88 -18.09 3.69 -18.25
C ALA A 88 -17.19 2.69 -17.50
N ALA A 89 -17.68 1.49 -17.19
CA ALA A 89 -16.91 0.45 -16.52
C ALA A 89 -15.82 -0.12 -17.44
N GLU A 90 -16.14 -0.34 -18.73
CA GLU A 90 -15.14 -0.76 -19.72
C GLU A 90 -14.03 0.29 -19.87
N GLN A 91 -14.43 1.56 -19.95
CA GLN A 91 -13.51 2.67 -20.06
C GLN A 91 -12.61 2.80 -18.82
N PHE A 92 -13.19 2.65 -17.63
CA PHE A 92 -12.44 2.62 -16.37
C PHE A 92 -11.41 1.49 -16.37
N VAL A 93 -11.80 0.26 -16.72
CA VAL A 93 -10.89 -0.90 -16.79
C VAL A 93 -9.74 -0.64 -17.76
N ARG A 94 -10.03 -0.07 -18.93
CA ARG A 94 -9.02 0.26 -19.93
C ARG A 94 -8.00 1.27 -19.39
N ILE A 95 -8.47 2.36 -18.79
CA ILE A 95 -7.62 3.40 -18.20
C ILE A 95 -6.79 2.83 -17.04
N ALA A 96 -7.43 2.13 -16.11
CA ALA A 96 -6.77 1.54 -14.95
C ALA A 96 -5.66 0.55 -15.36
N LYS A 97 -5.90 -0.29 -16.36
CA LYS A 97 -4.87 -1.19 -16.91
C LYS A 97 -3.71 -0.45 -17.59
N HIS A 98 -4.00 0.61 -18.34
CA HIS A 98 -2.96 1.43 -18.97
C HIS A 98 -2.07 2.10 -17.92
N GLU A 99 -2.69 2.80 -16.97
CA GLU A 99 -2.02 3.53 -15.90
C GLU A 99 -1.29 2.62 -14.91
N GLY A 100 -1.85 1.43 -14.63
CA GLY A 100 -1.23 0.40 -13.80
C GLY A 100 0.06 -0.14 -14.44
N ARG A 101 0.02 -0.51 -15.73
CA ARG A 101 1.23 -0.98 -16.45
C ARG A 101 2.35 0.06 -16.46
N LYS A 102 2.00 1.32 -16.72
CA LYS A 102 2.96 2.45 -16.71
C LYS A 102 3.64 2.65 -15.35
N ARG A 103 2.92 2.37 -14.24
CA ARG A 103 3.48 2.46 -12.88
C ARG A 103 4.37 1.26 -12.55
N LEU A 104 3.95 0.06 -12.94
CA LEU A 104 4.72 -1.17 -12.71
C LEU A 104 6.00 -1.26 -13.55
N SER A 105 6.06 -0.59 -14.70
CA SER A 105 7.27 -0.53 -15.53
C SER A 105 8.32 0.46 -15.02
N ARG A 106 8.02 1.25 -13.98
CA ARG A 106 9.01 2.15 -13.36
C ARG A 106 9.78 1.35 -12.31
N PRO A 107 11.13 1.41 -12.30
CA PRO A 107 11.89 0.82 -11.22
C PRO A 107 11.46 1.43 -9.88
N ALA A 108 11.39 0.60 -8.84
CA ALA A 108 11.22 1.07 -7.47
C ALA A 108 12.39 2.04 -7.17
N ARG A 109 12.06 3.27 -6.80
CA ARG A 109 13.04 4.28 -6.39
C ARG A 109 13.52 4.02 -4.98
#